data_AF-A0A5B8NR61-F1
#
_entry.id   AF-A0A5B8NR61-F1
#
_cell.length_a   1.000
_cell.length_b   1.000
_cell.length_c   1.000
_cell.angle_alpha   90.00
_cell.angle_beta   90.00
_cell.angle_gamma   90.00
#
_symmetry.space_group_name_H-M   'P 1'
#
loop_
_entity.id
_entity.type
_entity.pdbx_description
1 polymer ?
#
loop_
_entity_poly.entity_id
_entity_poly.type
_entity_poly.pdbx_seq_one_letter_code
_entity_poly.pdbx_strand_id
1 'polypeptide(L)'
;MNKKEKILNYLKHNPTGTRQEIAKAIEYSESATYNGLMELLEENQVDREQGKGSKPDTYYLKNNSKETPKKIKSKFSSFPDEKIYTKVFSLDNLEHKEAIILILTDRNA
;
A
#
# COMPACT_ATOMS: atom_id res chain seq x y z
N MET A 1 -25.56 0.63 -1.88
CA MET A 1 -24.18 0.47 -1.41
C MET A 1 -24.00 1.29 -0.14
N ASN A 2 -23.74 0.63 0.98
CA ASN A 2 -23.63 1.24 2.31
C ASN A 2 -22.30 2.04 2.43
N LYS A 3 -22.20 2.97 3.40
CA LYS A 3 -21.01 3.80 3.66
C LYS A 3 -19.73 2.96 3.74
N LYS A 4 -19.79 1.83 4.45
CA LYS A 4 -18.65 0.91 4.64
C LYS A 4 -18.19 0.30 3.31
N GLU A 5 -19.14 -0.19 2.51
CA GLU A 5 -18.83 -0.76 1.19
C GLU A 5 -18.19 0.27 0.26
N LYS A 6 -18.68 1.52 0.29
CA LYS A 6 -18.06 2.62 -0.47
C LYS A 6 -16.64 2.93 -0.02
N ILE A 7 -16.39 2.97 1.28
CA ILE A 7 -15.04 3.17 1.85
C ILE A 7 -14.11 2.03 1.41
N LEU A 8 -14.53 0.77 1.57
CA LEU A 8 -13.73 -0.38 1.16
C LEU A 8 -13.45 -0.37 -0.34
N ASN A 9 -14.45 -0.05 -1.16
CA ASN A 9 -14.28 0.04 -2.61
C ASN A 9 -13.29 1.14 -2.99
N TYR A 10 -13.38 2.31 -2.36
CA TYR A 10 -12.39 3.38 -2.54
C TYR A 10 -10.97 2.88 -2.20
N LEU A 11 -10.80 2.22 -1.06
CA LEU A 11 -9.48 1.75 -0.60
C LEU A 11 -8.94 0.53 -1.40
N LYS A 12 -9.79 -0.18 -2.14
CA LYS A 12 -9.36 -1.22 -3.11
C LYS A 12 -8.67 -0.59 -4.32
N HIS A 13 -9.16 0.55 -4.78
CA HIS A 13 -8.61 1.27 -5.94
C HIS A 13 -7.53 2.29 -5.55
N ASN A 14 -7.57 2.80 -4.32
CA ASN A 14 -6.64 3.75 -3.77
C ASN A 14 -6.01 3.13 -2.52
N PRO A 15 -4.74 2.67 -2.57
CA PRO A 15 -4.13 1.89 -1.49
C PRO A 15 -4.15 2.57 -0.11
N THR A 16 -4.23 3.90 -0.10
CA THR A 16 -4.31 4.73 1.11
C THR A 16 -5.20 5.95 0.85
N GLY A 17 -5.82 6.50 1.89
CA GLY A 17 -6.47 7.81 1.81
C GLY A 17 -6.71 8.44 3.18
N THR A 18 -6.77 9.77 3.20
CA THR A 18 -7.20 10.54 4.38
C THR A 18 -8.73 10.57 4.49
N ARG A 19 -9.25 10.87 5.68
CA ARG A 19 -10.71 11.00 5.89
C ARG A 19 -11.35 11.93 4.86
N GLN A 20 -10.72 13.08 4.60
CA GLN A 20 -11.25 14.10 3.70
C GLN A 20 -11.28 13.61 2.25
N GLU A 21 -10.22 12.96 1.78
CA GLU A 21 -10.16 12.39 0.43
C GLU A 21 -11.20 11.29 0.23
N ILE A 22 -11.32 10.38 1.21
CA ILE A 22 -12.32 9.30 1.18
C ILE A 22 -13.72 9.90 1.15
N ALA A 23 -14.03 10.84 2.04
CA ALA A 23 -15.35 11.49 2.14
C ALA A 23 -15.75 12.16 0.82
N LYS A 24 -14.81 12.89 0.21
CA LYS A 24 -15.00 13.54 -1.09
C LYS A 24 -15.25 12.52 -2.21
N ALA A 25 -14.51 11.41 -2.22
CA ALA A 25 -14.62 10.40 -3.27
C ALA A 25 -15.91 9.57 -3.18
N ILE A 26 -16.43 9.33 -1.97
CA ILE A 26 -17.65 8.52 -1.78
C ILE A 26 -18.94 9.36 -1.70
N GLU A 27 -18.79 10.69 -1.73
CA GLU A 27 -19.84 11.71 -1.59
C GLU A 27 -20.60 11.62 -0.26
N TYR A 28 -19.87 11.45 0.84
CA TYR A 28 -20.43 11.50 2.20
C TYR A 28 -19.83 12.65 3.00
N SER A 29 -20.53 13.06 4.06
CA SER A 29 -19.95 13.98 5.04
C SER A 29 -18.72 13.35 5.71
N GLU A 30 -17.77 14.19 6.11
CA GLU A 30 -16.58 13.72 6.83
C GLU A 30 -16.94 12.99 8.13
N SER A 31 -18.00 13.44 8.83
CA SER A 31 -18.49 12.80 10.05
C SER A 31 -19.05 11.39 9.78
N ALA A 32 -19.89 11.24 8.75
CA ALA A 32 -20.42 9.92 8.38
C ALA A 32 -19.32 8.97 7.90
N THR A 33 -18.34 9.52 7.16
CA THR A 33 -17.15 8.77 6.71
C THR A 33 -16.30 8.32 7.89
N TYR A 34 -16.08 9.20 8.88
CA TYR A 34 -15.35 8.86 10.10
C TYR A 34 -16.01 7.72 10.87
N ASN A 35 -17.33 7.78 11.09
CA ASN A 35 -18.05 6.70 11.76
C ASN A 35 -17.92 5.37 11.01
N GLY A 36 -18.01 5.40 9.67
CA GLY A 36 -17.78 4.21 8.85
C GLY A 36 -16.35 3.67 8.94
N LEU A 37 -15.34 4.54 9.01
CA LEU A 37 -13.95 4.14 9.19
C LEU A 37 -13.70 3.53 10.58
N MET A 38 -14.32 4.08 11.64
CA MET A 38 -14.22 3.52 13.00
C MET A 38 -14.86 2.14 13.09
N GLU A 39 -16.06 1.95 12.52
CA GLU A 39 -16.70 0.64 12.42
C GLU A 39 -15.80 -0.37 11.67
N LEU A 40 -15.18 0.04 10.56
CA LEU A 40 -14.28 -0.81 9.79
C LEU A 40 -12.95 -1.12 10.51
N LEU A 41 -12.49 -0.22 11.39
CA LEU A 41 -11.34 -0.45 12.27
C LEU A 41 -11.69 -1.48 13.35
N GLU A 42 -12.85 -1.37 13.97
CA GLU A 42 -13.37 -2.34 14.95
C GLU A 42 -13.59 -3.73 14.30
N GLU A 43 -14.10 -3.75 13.07
CA GLU A 43 -14.26 -4.96 12.26
C GLU A 43 -12.95 -5.50 11.68
N ASN A 44 -11.81 -4.86 11.99
CA ASN A 44 -10.48 -5.28 11.57
C ASN A 44 -10.29 -5.36 10.04
N GLN A 45 -11.03 -4.55 9.27
CA GLN A 45 -10.96 -4.52 7.80
C GLN A 45 -10.06 -3.40 7.26
N VAL A 46 -9.90 -2.34 8.05
CA VAL A 46 -9.08 -1.16 7.74
C VAL A 46 -8.10 -0.94 8.89
N ASP A 47 -6.89 -0.51 8.56
CA ASP A 47 -5.91 0.00 9.52
C ASP A 47 -5.74 1.52 9.37
N ARG A 48 -5.22 2.15 10.42
CA ARG A 48 -5.00 3.60 10.48
C ARG A 48 -3.55 3.90 10.87
N GLU A 49 -2.88 4.71 10.06
CA GLU A 49 -1.62 5.35 10.40
C GLU A 49 -1.91 6.75 10.94
N GLN A 50 -1.62 6.95 12.23
CA GLN A 50 -1.83 8.25 12.88
C GLN A 50 -0.86 9.30 12.32
N GLY A 51 -1.43 10.43 11.93
CA GLY A 51 -0.65 11.58 11.52
C GLY A 51 0.15 12.15 12.71
N LYS A 52 1.36 12.65 12.44
CA LYS A 52 2.16 13.38 13.45
C LYS A 52 1.98 14.88 13.29
N GLY A 53 1.74 15.59 14.40
CA GLY A 53 1.57 17.04 14.42
C GLY A 53 0.30 17.46 13.67
N SER A 54 0.46 18.31 12.64
CA SER A 54 -0.65 18.80 11.82
C SER A 54 -1.03 17.88 10.65
N LYS A 55 -0.39 16.72 10.51
CA LYS A 55 -0.70 15.78 9.43
C LYS A 55 -1.99 15.00 9.75
N PRO A 56 -2.89 14.80 8.78
CA PRO A 56 -4.10 14.00 8.98
C PRO A 56 -3.76 12.51 9.09
N ASP A 57 -4.66 11.77 9.74
CA ASP A 57 -4.63 10.31 9.77
C ASP A 57 -4.86 9.73 8.38
N THR A 58 -4.14 8.65 8.08
CA THR A 58 -4.26 7.92 6.81
C THR A 58 -4.83 6.53 7.07
N TYR A 59 -5.75 6.09 6.21
CA TYR A 59 -6.46 4.82 6.33
C TYR A 59 -6.11 3.91 5.13
N TYR A 60 -6.04 2.60 5.35
CA TYR A 60 -5.71 1.61 4.32
C TYR A 60 -6.35 0.25 4.64
N LEU A 61 -6.62 -0.57 3.63
CA LEU A 61 -7.16 -1.91 3.84
C LEU A 61 -6.16 -2.78 4.61
N LYS A 62 -6.64 -3.50 5.64
CA LYS A 62 -5.80 -4.38 6.46
C LYS A 62 -5.22 -5.55 5.67
N ASN A 63 -5.95 -6.08 4.69
CA ASN A 63 -5.43 -7.13 3.82
C ASN A 63 -4.55 -6.60 2.67
N ASN A 64 -4.53 -5.28 2.46
CA ASN A 64 -3.48 -4.61 1.70
C ASN A 64 -2.37 -4.10 2.63
N SER A 65 -2.30 -4.62 3.87
CA SER A 65 -1.20 -4.33 4.80
C SER A 65 0.09 -4.63 4.07
N LYS A 66 0.71 -3.53 3.66
CA LYS A 66 2.10 -3.38 3.26
C LYS A 66 2.85 -4.69 3.51
N GLU A 67 3.13 -5.45 2.46
CA GLU A 67 4.54 -5.76 2.22
C GLU A 67 5.22 -4.39 2.27
N THR A 68 5.53 -3.92 3.48
CA THR A 68 6.52 -2.89 3.66
C THR A 68 7.68 -3.47 2.89
N PRO A 69 8.19 -2.83 1.82
CA PRO A 69 9.42 -3.30 1.22
C PRO A 69 10.40 -3.25 2.39
N LYS A 70 10.65 -4.42 3.00
CA LYS A 70 11.70 -4.56 3.98
C LYS A 70 12.88 -4.05 3.20
N LYS A 71 13.51 -2.98 3.67
CA LYS A 71 14.88 -2.67 3.26
C LYS A 71 15.66 -3.92 3.62
N ILE A 72 15.73 -4.86 2.69
CA ILE A 72 16.73 -5.91 2.72
C ILE A 72 18.00 -5.07 2.61
N LYS A 73 18.74 -4.96 3.71
CA LYS A 73 20.12 -4.50 3.65
C LYS A 73 20.78 -5.48 2.71
N SER A 74 20.88 -5.08 1.44
CA SER A 74 21.62 -5.80 0.43
C SER A 74 23.01 -6.06 1.02
N LYS A 75 23.30 -7.34 1.30
CA LYS A 75 24.65 -7.83 1.55
C LYS A 75 25.34 -8.15 0.22
N PHE A 76 24.84 -7.64 -0.91
CA PHE A 76 25.63 -7.70 -2.13
C PHE A 76 26.82 -6.78 -1.93
N SER A 77 27.94 -7.40 -1.56
CA SER A 77 29.27 -6.84 -1.74
C SER A 77 29.32 -6.27 -3.14
N SER A 78 29.64 -4.98 -3.25
CA SER A 78 29.91 -4.26 -4.48
C SER A 78 30.56 -5.19 -5.51
N PHE A 79 29.85 -5.52 -6.58
CA PHE A 79 30.50 -6.00 -7.79
C PHE A 79 31.10 -4.78 -8.47
N PRO A 80 32.40 -4.82 -8.83
CA PRO A 80 33.03 -3.72 -9.51
C PRO A 80 32.41 -3.59 -10.91
N ASP A 81 32.03 -2.36 -11.25
CA ASP A 81 31.87 -1.84 -12.61
C ASP A 81 30.66 -2.20 -13.47
N GLU A 82 29.55 -2.68 -12.91
CA GLU A 82 28.27 -2.69 -13.64
C GLU A 82 27.13 -2.09 -12.81
N LYS A 83 26.45 -1.08 -13.37
CA LYS A 83 25.25 -0.45 -12.77
C LYS A 83 24.08 -1.43 -12.83
N ILE A 84 24.08 -2.42 -11.95
CA ILE A 84 22.99 -3.39 -11.85
C ILE A 84 21.79 -2.69 -11.17
N TYR A 85 20.77 -2.37 -11.95
CA TYR A 85 19.48 -1.92 -11.44
C TYR A 85 18.59 -3.14 -11.12
N THR A 86 18.71 -3.70 -9.92
CA THR A 86 17.78 -4.74 -9.48
C THR A 86 16.43 -4.13 -9.13
N LYS A 87 15.40 -4.44 -9.94
CA LYS A 87 13.99 -4.19 -9.58
C LYS A 87 13.37 -5.53 -9.23
N VAL A 88 13.09 -5.74 -7.94
CA VAL A 88 12.45 -6.96 -7.43
C VAL A 88 10.95 -6.83 -7.63
N PHE A 89 10.33 -7.79 -8.32
CA PHE A 89 8.88 -7.91 -8.42
C PHE A 89 8.47 -9.14 -7.60
N SER A 90 7.74 -8.94 -6.49
CA SER A 90 6.94 -10.02 -5.91
C SER A 90 5.73 -10.22 -6.83
N LEU A 91 5.59 -11.41 -7.41
CA LEU A 91 4.39 -11.80 -8.14
C LEU A 91 3.57 -12.69 -7.21
N ASP A 92 2.59 -12.11 -6.53
CA ASP A 92 1.75 -12.79 -5.53
C ASP A 92 0.82 -13.89 -6.10
N ASN A 93 0.92 -14.21 -7.40
CA ASN A 93 0.02 -15.12 -8.11
C ASN A 93 0.66 -16.43 -8.62
N LEU A 94 1.83 -16.81 -8.13
CA LEU A 94 2.40 -18.13 -8.40
C LEU A 94 2.36 -18.99 -7.13
N GLU A 95 1.73 -20.17 -7.23
CA GLU A 95 1.57 -21.14 -6.13
C GLU A 95 2.91 -21.59 -5.52
N HIS A 96 4.04 -21.32 -6.18
CA HIS A 96 5.38 -21.62 -5.69
C HIS A 96 6.17 -20.31 -5.61
N LYS A 97 6.84 -20.10 -4.47
CA LYS A 97 7.67 -18.92 -4.15
C LYS A 97 8.90 -18.86 -5.04
N GLU A 98 8.72 -18.61 -6.32
CA GLU A 98 9.79 -18.38 -7.28
C GLU A 98 10.01 -16.88 -7.41
N ALA A 99 11.15 -16.40 -6.90
CA ALA A 99 11.58 -15.03 -7.10
C ALA A 99 12.23 -14.92 -8.48
N ILE A 100 11.59 -14.19 -9.41
CA ILE A 100 12.18 -13.90 -10.72
C ILE A 100 13.08 -12.66 -10.57
N ILE A 101 14.40 -12.84 -10.74
CA ILE A 101 15.36 -11.74 -10.81
C ILE A 101 15.55 -11.38 -12.28
N LEU A 102 14.95 -10.27 -12.71
CA LEU A 102 15.21 -9.73 -14.05
C LEU A 102 16.55 -8.97 -14.03
N ILE A 103 17.55 -9.49 -14.72
CA ILE A 103 18.83 -8.80 -14.96
C ILE A 103 18.76 -8.16 -16.34
N LEU A 104 18.62 -6.84 -16.38
CA LEU A 104 18.74 -6.06 -17.61
C LEU A 104 20.22 -5.69 -17.78
N THR A 105 20.87 -6.25 -18.79
CA THR A 105 22.19 -5.80 -19.24
C THR A 105 22.02 -4.84 -20.41
N ASP A 106 22.73 -3.71 -20.37
CA ASP A 106 22.79 -2.78 -21.50
C ASP A 106 23.63 -3.41 -22.61
N ARG A 107 23.10 -3.54 -23.82
CA ARG A 107 23.79 -4.18 -24.95
C ARG A 107 24.67 -3.21 -25.75
N ASN A 108 24.81 -1.96 -25.32
CA ASN A 108 25.54 -0.93 -26.05
C ASN A 108 26.66 -0.26 -25.20
N ALA A 109 27.56 -1.08 -24.63
CA ALA A 109 28.86 -0.62 -24.17
C ALA A 109 29.91 -0.78 -25.28
#